data_AF-A0A7S1SDI7-F1
#
_entry.id   AF-A0A7S1SDI7-F1
#
_cell.length_a   1.000
_cell.length_b   1.000
_cell.length_c   1.000
_cell.angle_alpha   90.00
_cell.angle_beta   90.00
_cell.angle_gamma   90.00
#
_symmetry.space_group_name_H-M   'P 1'
#
loop_
_entity.id
_entity.type
_entity.pdbx_description
1 polymer ?
#
loop_
_entity_poly.entity_id
_entity_poly.type
_entity_poly.pdbx_seq_one_letter_code
_entity_poly.pdbx_strand_id
1 'polypeptide(L)'
;FAASRSLLDDEEGGTSRRTLETMFSNIAGVIPQAEQDRFARTLWRATRGNTFTHFQQIFEPMQDPKTGREVHKSVFVIYFQDTRPGSSISAMSEKITKICSSYGVNTYTWPTSREAAEEVRLHLQTQVEDQERLLKA
;
A
#
# COMPACT_ATOMS: atom_id res chain seq x y z
N PHE A 1 28.12 13.84 30.20
CA PHE A 1 26.84 14.18 29.57
C PHE A 1 26.96 13.87 28.08
N ALA A 2 26.33 12.78 27.66
CA ALA A 2 26.52 12.16 26.35
C ALA A 2 25.85 13.01 25.26
N ALA A 3 26.65 13.44 24.29
CA ALA A 3 26.17 14.01 23.04
C ALA A 3 25.50 12.90 22.21
N SER A 4 24.31 13.22 21.72
CA SER A 4 23.46 12.44 20.84
C SER A 4 24.25 11.93 19.63
N ARG A 5 24.52 10.62 19.55
CA ARG A 5 24.94 10.00 18.29
C ARG A 5 23.70 9.73 17.46
N SER A 6 23.53 10.55 16.42
CA SER A 6 22.67 10.25 15.28
C SER A 6 23.05 8.88 14.72
N LEU A 7 22.09 7.97 14.63
CA LEU A 7 22.28 6.56 14.26
C LEU A 7 22.19 6.33 12.74
N LEU A 8 22.40 7.39 11.96
CA LEU A 8 22.19 7.42 10.51
C LEU A 8 23.27 8.30 9.88
N ASP A 9 24.52 7.89 10.01
CA ASP A 9 25.58 8.30 9.09
C ASP A 9 26.77 7.37 9.34
N ASP A 10 26.95 6.38 8.45
CA ASP A 10 28.26 6.04 7.88
C ASP A 10 28.09 4.92 6.84
N GLU A 11 28.90 5.02 5.80
CA GLU A 11 28.66 4.58 4.41
C GLU A 11 28.89 3.09 4.09
N GLU A 12 28.52 2.76 2.85
CA GLU A 12 28.95 1.64 2.02
C GLU A 12 28.56 0.20 2.43
N GLY A 13 27.51 -0.31 1.78
CA GLY A 13 27.20 -1.73 1.74
C GLY A 13 25.85 -2.00 1.09
N GLY A 14 25.81 -2.06 -0.25
CA GLY A 14 24.64 -2.35 -1.09
C GLY A 14 23.98 -3.72 -0.91
N THR A 15 24.06 -4.32 0.27
CA THR A 15 23.57 -5.66 0.63
C THR A 15 22.48 -5.64 1.70
N SER A 16 22.41 -4.66 2.60
CA SER A 16 21.37 -4.61 3.66
C SER A 16 19.98 -4.24 3.16
N ARG A 17 19.87 -3.42 2.10
CA ARG A 17 18.56 -2.99 1.57
C ARG A 17 17.83 -4.13 0.84
N ARG A 18 18.58 -4.95 0.11
CA ARG A 18 18.06 -6.13 -0.61
C ARG A 18 17.50 -7.20 0.35
N THR A 19 18.07 -7.35 1.55
CA THR A 19 17.59 -8.34 2.51
C THR A 19 16.23 -7.96 3.09
N LEU A 20 15.99 -6.68 3.38
CA LEU A 20 14.68 -6.19 3.84
C LEU A 20 13.60 -6.29 2.77
N GLU A 21 13.94 -6.00 1.50
CA GLU A 21 13.05 -6.19 0.35
C GLU A 21 12.66 -7.67 0.13
N THR A 22 13.45 -8.62 0.64
CA THR A 22 13.17 -10.06 0.52
C THR A 22 12.36 -10.61 1.71
N MET A 23 12.24 -9.84 2.81
CA MET A 23 11.60 -10.30 4.06
C MET A 23 10.14 -9.86 4.20
N PHE A 24 9.73 -8.77 3.56
CA PHE A 24 8.41 -8.20 3.70
C PHE A 24 7.70 -8.05 2.36
N SER A 25 6.49 -8.58 2.29
CA SER A 25 5.55 -8.33 1.21
C SER A 25 4.59 -7.21 1.59
N ASN A 26 4.03 -6.55 0.58
CA ASN A 26 3.12 -5.44 0.77
C ASN A 26 1.91 -5.52 -0.16
N ILE A 27 0.78 -4.98 0.30
CA ILE A 27 -0.45 -4.80 -0.47
C ILE A 27 -0.94 -3.38 -0.21
N ALA A 28 -1.17 -2.61 -1.27
CA ALA A 28 -1.75 -1.29 -1.19
C ALA A 28 -3.19 -1.28 -1.72
N GLY A 29 -3.99 -0.34 -1.26
CA GLY A 29 -5.36 -0.19 -1.73
C GLY A 29 -6.06 1.07 -1.24
N VAL A 30 -7.33 1.20 -1.60
CA VAL A 30 -8.16 2.35 -1.22
C VAL A 30 -9.43 1.85 -0.52
N ILE A 31 -9.76 2.45 0.62
CA ILE A 31 -10.92 2.10 1.44
C ILE A 31 -11.73 3.36 1.81
N PRO A 32 -13.06 3.29 1.95
CA PRO A 32 -13.84 4.38 2.52
C PRO A 32 -13.43 4.64 3.97
N GLN A 33 -13.33 5.91 4.36
CA GLN A 33 -12.88 6.30 5.71
C GLN A 33 -13.79 5.73 6.81
N ALA A 34 -15.09 5.61 6.54
CA ALA A 34 -16.07 5.01 7.46
C ALA A 34 -15.77 3.54 7.81
N GLU A 35 -15.06 2.81 6.94
CA GLU A 35 -14.76 1.39 7.13
C GLU A 35 -13.34 1.11 7.63
N GLN A 36 -12.50 2.15 7.69
CA GLN A 36 -11.09 2.07 8.02
C GLN A 36 -10.82 1.33 9.35
N ASP A 37 -11.49 1.73 10.43
CA ASP A 37 -11.30 1.12 11.76
C ASP A 37 -11.77 -0.34 11.77
N ARG A 38 -12.89 -0.65 11.11
CA ARG A 38 -13.43 -2.01 11.02
C ARG A 38 -12.48 -2.92 10.23
N PHE A 39 -11.91 -2.41 9.14
CA PHE A 39 -10.94 -3.14 8.32
C PHE A 39 -9.63 -3.41 9.08
N ALA A 40 -9.07 -2.39 9.74
CA ALA A 40 -7.86 -2.53 10.54
C ALA A 40 -8.01 -3.58 11.65
N ARG A 41 -9.16 -3.57 12.36
CA ARG A 41 -9.47 -4.58 13.39
C ARG A 41 -9.58 -5.97 12.79
N THR A 42 -10.29 -6.14 11.67
CA THR A 42 -10.45 -7.45 11.03
C THR A 42 -9.10 -8.01 10.60
N LEU A 43 -8.26 -7.18 9.99
CA LEU A 43 -6.92 -7.56 9.58
C LEU A 43 -6.07 -8.00 10.78
N TRP A 44 -6.00 -7.16 11.83
CA TRP A 44 -5.26 -7.46 13.05
C TRP A 44 -5.69 -8.78 13.70
N ARG A 45 -7.01 -9.03 13.77
CA ARG A 45 -7.55 -10.27 14.34
C ARG A 45 -7.24 -11.49 13.47
N ALA A 46 -7.38 -11.37 12.15
CA ALA A 46 -7.12 -12.46 11.22
C ALA A 46 -5.63 -12.84 11.15
N THR A 47 -4.74 -11.84 11.28
CA THR A 47 -3.29 -12.03 11.18
C THR A 47 -2.63 -12.21 12.55
N ARG A 48 -3.39 -12.09 13.65
CA ARG A 48 -2.92 -12.16 15.03
C ARG A 48 -1.79 -11.16 15.33
N GLY A 49 -1.86 -9.97 14.73
CA GLY A 49 -0.86 -8.91 14.90
C GLY A 49 0.42 -9.05 14.08
N ASN A 50 0.48 -9.99 13.13
CA ASN A 50 1.65 -10.18 12.25
C ASN A 50 1.66 -9.26 11.02
N THR A 51 0.77 -8.25 10.99
CA THR A 51 0.67 -7.29 9.90
C THR A 51 0.72 -5.88 10.43
N PHE A 52 1.49 -5.03 9.76
CA PHE A 52 1.49 -3.60 9.99
C PHE A 52 0.67 -2.92 8.90
N THR A 53 -0.22 -2.00 9.28
CA THR A 53 -1.07 -1.28 8.33
C THR A 53 -0.97 0.20 8.58
N HIS A 54 -0.66 0.93 7.52
CA HIS A 54 -0.64 2.37 7.51
C HIS A 54 -1.80 2.90 6.68
N PHE A 55 -2.48 3.92 7.18
CA PHE A 55 -3.57 4.59 6.48
C PHE A 55 -3.22 6.06 6.27
N GLN A 56 -3.46 6.55 5.07
CA GLN A 56 -3.34 7.95 4.70
C GLN A 56 -4.68 8.44 4.18
N GLN A 57 -5.25 9.45 4.82
CA GLN A 57 -6.51 10.06 4.40
C GLN A 57 -6.31 10.86 3.11
N ILE A 58 -7.27 10.75 2.20
CA ILE A 58 -7.37 11.60 1.02
C ILE A 58 -8.25 12.79 1.41
N PHE A 59 -7.69 14.00 1.35
CA PHE A 59 -8.38 15.21 1.76
C PHE A 59 -9.54 15.57 0.82
N GLU A 60 -9.36 15.30 -0.48
CA GLU A 60 -10.37 15.57 -1.49
C GLU A 60 -11.42 14.45 -1.53
N PRO A 61 -12.72 14.78 -1.40
CA PRO A 61 -13.78 13.78 -1.51
C PRO A 61 -13.85 13.25 -2.95
N MET A 62 -14.00 11.93 -3.09
CA MET A 62 -14.06 11.29 -4.40
C MET A 62 -15.51 10.99 -4.74
N GLN A 63 -15.97 11.39 -5.92
CA GLN A 63 -17.34 11.12 -6.36
C GLN A 63 -17.48 9.65 -6.75
N ASP A 64 -18.49 8.98 -6.20
CA ASP A 64 -18.83 7.61 -6.59
C ASP A 64 -19.59 7.63 -7.93
N PRO A 65 -19.08 6.99 -9.00
CA PRO A 65 -19.71 7.00 -10.31
C PRO A 65 -21.09 6.34 -10.34
N LYS A 66 -21.44 5.51 -9.34
CA LYS A 66 -22.74 4.83 -9.28
C LYS A 66 -23.80 5.63 -8.53
N THR A 67 -23.40 6.37 -7.51
CA THR A 67 -24.33 7.05 -6.60
C THR A 67 -24.31 8.57 -6.74
N GLY A 68 -23.29 9.13 -7.41
CA GLY A 68 -23.06 10.56 -7.54
C GLY A 68 -22.68 11.26 -6.24
N ARG A 69 -22.54 10.51 -5.13
CA ARG A 69 -22.24 11.05 -3.81
C ARG A 69 -20.74 11.22 -3.60
N GLU A 70 -20.39 12.23 -2.84
CA GLU A 70 -19.04 12.45 -2.33
C GLU A 70 -18.73 11.44 -1.24
N VAL A 71 -17.65 10.68 -1.43
CA VAL A 71 -17.17 9.69 -0.46
C VAL A 71 -15.75 10.02 -0.06
N HIS A 72 -15.53 10.24 1.24
CA HIS A 72 -14.18 10.34 1.79
C HIS A 72 -13.50 8.98 1.79
N LYS A 73 -12.34 8.91 1.14
CA LYS A 73 -11.54 7.69 1.00
C LYS A 73 -10.18 7.86 1.67
N SER A 74 -9.56 6.74 1.98
CA SER A 74 -8.22 6.68 2.54
C SER A 74 -7.43 5.61 1.80
N VAL A 75 -6.17 5.91 1.49
CA VAL A 75 -5.22 4.94 0.98
C VAL A 75 -4.70 4.13 2.15
N PHE A 76 -4.46 2.84 1.94
CA PHE A 76 -3.81 1.99 2.92
C PHE A 76 -2.65 1.23 2.29
N VAL A 77 -1.65 0.93 3.11
CA VAL A 77 -0.57 -0.01 2.78
C VAL A 77 -0.43 -1.00 3.93
N ILE A 78 -0.48 -2.29 3.60
CA ILE A 78 -0.33 -3.41 4.54
C ILE A 78 1.02 -4.04 4.28
N TYR A 79 1.85 -4.11 5.30
CA TYR A 79 3.12 -4.81 5.32
C TYR A 79 2.99 -6.10 6.12
N PHE A 80 3.52 -7.20 5.59
CA PHE A 80 3.50 -8.49 6.23
C PHE A 80 4.77 -9.28 5.90
N GLN A 81 5.20 -10.11 6.83
CA GLN A 81 6.34 -10.99 6.61
C GLN A 81 5.91 -12.18 5.75
N ASP A 82 6.62 -12.42 4.65
CA ASP A 82 6.46 -13.66 3.92
C ASP A 82 7.43 -14.70 4.47
N THR A 83 6.92 -15.61 5.28
CA THR A 83 7.72 -16.64 5.96
C THR A 83 8.32 -17.72 5.04
N ARG A 84 8.12 -17.68 3.72
CA ARG A 84 8.77 -18.64 2.80
C ARG A 84 9.33 -17.98 1.54
N PRO A 85 10.66 -17.80 1.42
CA PRO A 85 11.27 -17.38 0.17
C PRO A 85 11.09 -18.48 -0.88
N GLY A 86 10.39 -18.18 -1.98
CA GLY A 86 10.29 -19.05 -3.15
C GLY A 86 8.91 -19.60 -3.51
N SER A 87 7.83 -19.25 -2.80
CA SER A 87 6.45 -19.58 -3.24
C SER A 87 5.65 -18.29 -3.46
N SER A 88 5.19 -18.10 -4.69
CA SER A 88 4.61 -16.86 -5.24
C SER A 88 3.24 -16.45 -4.68
N ILE A 89 2.73 -17.08 -3.62
CA ILE A 89 1.58 -16.61 -2.81
C ILE A 89 1.70 -17.26 -1.43
N SER A 90 1.93 -16.48 -0.38
CA SER A 90 1.86 -16.98 0.99
C SER A 90 0.44 -17.05 1.52
N ALA A 91 0.20 -17.95 2.48
CA ALA A 91 -1.09 -18.06 3.16
C ALA A 91 -1.50 -16.76 3.89
N MET A 92 -0.53 -15.89 4.22
CA MET A 92 -0.80 -14.55 4.76
C MET A 92 -1.32 -13.62 3.66
N SER A 93 -0.64 -13.57 2.52
CA SER A 93 -1.08 -12.80 1.35
C SER A 93 -2.49 -13.21 0.92
N GLU A 94 -2.79 -14.51 0.84
CA GLU A 94 -4.13 -15.00 0.47
C GLU A 94 -5.22 -14.56 1.47
N LYS A 95 -4.93 -14.59 2.77
CA LYS A 95 -5.85 -14.09 3.81
C LYS A 95 -6.12 -12.60 3.66
N ILE A 96 -5.07 -11.81 3.46
CA ILE A 96 -5.19 -10.35 3.31
C ILE A 96 -6.00 -10.05 2.05
N THR A 97 -5.69 -10.69 0.93
CA THR A 97 -6.45 -10.55 -0.33
C THR A 97 -7.92 -10.92 -0.15
N LYS A 98 -8.25 -12.01 0.55
CA LYS A 98 -9.64 -12.38 0.85
C LYS A 98 -10.38 -11.31 1.68
N ILE A 99 -9.71 -10.70 2.65
CA ILE A 99 -10.28 -9.60 3.44
C ILE A 99 -10.47 -8.36 2.55
N CYS A 100 -9.51 -8.05 1.68
CA CYS A 100 -9.67 -6.96 0.72
C CYS A 100 -10.86 -7.20 -0.22
N SER A 101 -11.02 -8.43 -0.73
CA SER A 101 -12.16 -8.79 -1.57
C SER A 101 -13.49 -8.72 -0.82
N SER A 102 -13.55 -9.10 0.46
CA SER A 102 -14.80 -9.05 1.23
C SER A 102 -15.26 -7.64 1.56
N TYR A 103 -14.33 -6.69 1.71
CA TYR A 103 -14.63 -5.27 1.87
C TYR A 103 -14.87 -4.55 0.54
N GLY A 104 -14.68 -5.23 -0.60
CA GLY A 104 -14.82 -4.62 -1.92
C GLY A 104 -13.84 -3.47 -2.17
N VAL A 105 -12.65 -3.51 -1.54
CA VAL A 105 -11.61 -2.50 -1.75
C VAL A 105 -10.80 -2.80 -3.00
N ASN A 106 -10.41 -1.74 -3.70
CA ASN A 106 -9.51 -1.86 -4.84
C ASN A 106 -8.07 -1.97 -4.34
N THR A 107 -7.40 -3.06 -4.70
CA THR A 107 -5.99 -3.29 -4.37
C THR A 107 -5.11 -2.98 -5.58
N TYR A 108 -3.94 -2.40 -5.32
CA TYR A 108 -2.95 -2.03 -6.32
C TYR A 108 -1.61 -2.67 -5.97
N THR A 109 -0.84 -3.00 -7.02
CA THR A 109 0.54 -3.44 -6.87
C THR A 109 1.39 -2.29 -6.36
N TRP A 110 2.08 -2.50 -5.25
CA TRP A 110 2.98 -1.51 -4.69
C TRP A 110 4.41 -1.76 -5.22
N PRO A 111 5.12 -0.72 -5.70
CA PRO A 111 6.44 -0.88 -6.28
C PRO A 111 7.47 -1.33 -5.24
N THR A 112 8.35 -2.25 -5.63
CA THR A 112 9.40 -2.81 -4.75
C THR A 112 10.60 -1.87 -4.63
N SER A 113 10.94 -1.14 -5.70
CA SER A 113 12.03 -0.16 -5.70
C SER A 113 11.54 1.24 -6.06
N ARG A 114 12.35 2.24 -5.66
CA ARG A 114 12.10 3.66 -5.95
C ARG A 114 12.07 3.92 -7.45
N GLU A 115 12.99 3.33 -8.20
CA GLU A 115 13.09 3.52 -9.65
C GLU A 115 11.84 2.97 -10.35
N ALA A 116 11.37 1.80 -9.94
CA ALA A 116 10.11 1.22 -10.44
C ALA A 116 8.89 2.07 -10.04
N ALA A 117 8.90 2.67 -8.84
CA ALA A 117 7.84 3.59 -8.41
C ALA A 117 7.80 4.85 -9.28
N GLU A 118 8.96 5.42 -9.61
CA GLU A 118 9.08 6.60 -10.46
C GLU A 118 8.62 6.31 -11.90
N GLU A 119 8.98 5.14 -12.45
CA GLU A 119 8.55 4.67 -13.77
C GLU A 119 7.02 4.50 -13.84
N VAL A 120 6.44 3.77 -12.87
CA VAL A 120 4.99 3.56 -12.81
C VAL A 120 4.26 4.88 -12.65
N ARG A 121 4.76 5.80 -11.81
CA ARG A 121 4.17 7.13 -11.62
C ARG A 121 4.18 7.93 -12.92
N LEU A 122 5.30 7.94 -13.65
CA LEU A 122 5.42 8.68 -14.90
C LEU A 122 4.47 8.09 -15.96
N HIS A 123 4.40 6.77 -16.06
CA HIS A 123 3.47 6.10 -16.95
C HIS A 123 2.00 6.45 -16.66
N LEU A 124 1.59 6.38 -15.39
CA LEU A 124 0.23 6.73 -14.97
C LEU A 124 -0.08 8.20 -15.22
N GLN A 125 0.88 9.09 -15.02
CA GLN A 125 0.69 10.53 -15.28
C GLN A 125 0.40 10.79 -16.75
N THR A 126 1.17 10.18 -17.67
CA THR A 126 0.91 10.29 -19.12
C THR A 126 -0.47 9.75 -19.49
N GLN A 127 -0.90 8.63 -18.89
CA GLN A 127 -2.23 8.07 -19.14
C GLN A 127 -3.36 8.99 -18.66
N VAL A 128 -3.20 9.62 -17.50
CA VAL A 128 -4.17 10.59 -16.98
C VAL A 128 -4.27 11.80 -17.91
N GLU A 129 -3.14 12.33 -18.37
CA GLU A 129 -3.12 13.47 -19.31
C GLU A 129 -3.81 13.14 -20.64
N ASP A 130 -3.60 11.94 -21.18
CA ASP A 130 -4.25 11.47 -22.41
C ASP A 130 -5.77 11.30 -22.23
N GLN A 131 -6.20 10.68 -21.13
CA GLN A 131 -7.61 10.52 -20.78
C GLN A 131 -8.31 11.88 -20.60
N GLU A 132 -7.66 12.83 -19.92
CA GLU A 132 -8.18 14.18 -19.74
C GLU A 132 -8.32 14.92 -21.08
N ARG A 133 -7.36 14.74 -21.98
CA ARG A 133 -7.41 15.36 -23.31
C ARG A 133 -8.59 14.82 -24.11
N LEU A 134 -8.86 13.53 -24.04
CA LEU A 134 -9.99 12.88 -24.72
C LEU A 134 -11.34 13.33 -24.14
N LEU A 135 -11.45 13.49 -22.82
CA LEU A 135 -12.68 13.95 -22.17
C LEU A 135 -13.00 15.44 -22.43
N LYS A 136 -11.97 16.25 -22.74
CA LYS A 136 -12.10 17.69 -23.02
C LYS A 136 -12.34 18.00 -24.51
N ALA A 137 -12.24 17.01 -25.40
CA ALA A 137 -12.42 17.14 -26.85
C ALA A 137 -13.86 16.80 -27.27
#